data_AF-A0A1A0TI06-F1
#
_entry.id   AF-A0A1A0TI06-F1
#
_cell.length_a   1.000
_cell.length_b   1.000
_cell.length_c   1.000
_cell.angle_alpha   90.00
_cell.angle_beta   90.00
_cell.angle_gamma   90.00
#
_symmetry.space_group_name_H-M   'P 1'
#
loop_
_entity.id
_entity.type
_entity.pdbx_description
1 polymer ?
#
loop_
_entity_poly.entity_id
_entity_poly.type
_entity_poly.pdbx_seq_one_letter_code
_entity_poly.pdbx_strand_id
1 'polypeptide(L)' 'MESVRWDALVEVTLVRNGPTNDDVFVVLHQRSGPDIVLDLDEVQAVLPGLGRLPGFDAEAVDRAVASRAKDGVQVLWRR' A
#
# COMPACT_ATOMS: atom_id res chain seq x y z
N MET A 1 8.40 -3.31 -14.18
CA MET A 1 8.13 -2.54 -12.96
C MET A 1 8.63 -1.13 -13.17
N GLU A 2 7.71 -0.17 -13.27
CA GLU A 2 8.04 1.25 -13.21
C GLU A 2 8.74 1.53 -11.86
N SER A 3 9.88 2.19 -11.89
CA SER A 3 10.67 2.47 -10.70
C SER A 3 9.89 3.39 -9.76
N VAL A 4 9.40 2.85 -8.64
CA VAL A 4 8.77 3.63 -7.57
C VAL A 4 9.74 4.74 -7.14
N ARG A 5 9.29 5.99 -7.23
CA ARG A 5 10.05 7.16 -6.77
C ARG A 5 9.86 7.35 -5.27
N TRP A 6 10.63 6.60 -4.48
CA TRP A 6 10.54 6.59 -3.01
C TRP A 6 10.70 7.97 -2.36
N ASP A 7 11.53 8.83 -2.95
CA ASP A 7 11.74 10.20 -2.50
C ASP A 7 10.51 11.10 -2.75
N ALA A 8 9.68 10.79 -3.74
CA ALA A 8 8.47 11.53 -4.07
C ALA A 8 7.22 11.00 -3.35
N LEU A 9 7.31 9.85 -2.68
CA LEU A 9 6.20 9.24 -1.94
C LEU A 9 5.79 10.12 -0.75
N VAL A 10 4.49 10.42 -0.65
CA VAL A 10 3.91 11.24 0.43
C VAL A 10 2.98 10.46 1.33
N GLU A 11 2.35 9.41 0.82
CA GLU A 11 1.41 8.59 1.56
C GLU A 11 1.33 7.19 0.95
N VAL A 12 1.09 6.21 1.80
CA VAL A 12 0.76 4.84 1.39
C VAL A 12 -0.57 4.49 2.03
N THR A 13 -1.54 4.14 1.22
CA THR A 13 -2.85 3.66 1.69
C THR A 13 -3.07 2.22 1.28
N LEU A 14 -3.83 1.51 2.08
CA LEU A 14 -4.43 0.24 1.73
C LEU A 14 -5.90 0.46 1.47
N VAL A 15 -6.37 0.01 0.32
CA VAL A 15 -7.76 0.09 -0.13
C VAL A 15 -8.30 -1.32 -0.23
N ARG A 16 -9.42 -1.58 0.43
CA ARG A 16 -10.19 -2.80 0.28
C ARG A 16 -11.52 -2.44 -0.39
N ASN A 17 -11.83 -3.13 -1.48
CA ASN A 17 -13.05 -2.92 -2.26
C ASN A 17 -13.81 -4.24 -2.48
N GLY A 18 -13.82 -5.08 -1.44
CA GLY A 18 -14.50 -6.36 -1.46
C GLY A 18 -13.98 -7.35 -0.42
N PRO A 19 -14.62 -8.52 -0.32
CA PRO A 19 -14.33 -9.50 0.72
C PRO A 19 -13.14 -10.41 0.40
N THR A 20 -12.62 -10.38 -0.82
CA THR A 20 -11.52 -11.26 -1.25
C THR A 20 -10.17 -10.55 -1.17
N ASN A 21 -9.09 -11.32 -1.36
CA ASN A 21 -7.75 -10.76 -1.43
C ASN A 21 -7.49 -10.03 -2.74
N ASP A 22 -8.18 -10.43 -3.82
CA ASP A 22 -8.12 -9.75 -5.12
C ASP A 22 -8.73 -8.34 -5.09
N ASP A 23 -9.50 -8.04 -4.03
CA ASP A 23 -10.10 -6.74 -3.79
C ASP A 23 -9.25 -5.82 -2.90
N VAL A 24 -7.99 -6.20 -2.62
CA VAL A 24 -7.07 -5.43 -1.77
C VAL A 24 -5.96 -4.83 -2.62
N PHE A 25 -5.82 -3.52 -2.50
CA PHE A 25 -4.84 -2.73 -3.22
C PHE A 25 -4.03 -1.89 -2.25
N VAL A 26 -2.77 -1.63 -2.58
CA VAL A 26 -1.96 -0.60 -1.93
C VAL A 26 -1.77 0.53 -2.93
N VAL A 27 -2.10 1.75 -2.50
CA VAL A 27 -1.93 2.95 -3.31
C VAL A 27 -0.74 3.74 -2.78
N LEU A 28 0.22 3.98 -3.66
CA LEU A 28 1.40 4.80 -3.42
C LEU A 28 1.14 6.20 -3.94
N HIS A 29 0.84 7.14 -3.04
CA HIS A 29 0.59 8.52 -3.40
C HIS A 29 1.88 9.30 -3.57
N GLN A 30 2.01 9.99 -4.70
CA GLN A 30 3.20 10.75 -5.04
C GLN A 30 2.96 12.25 -4.93
N ARG A 31 3.97 13.01 -4.50
CA ARG A 31 3.91 14.47 -4.43
C ARG A 31 3.66 15.10 -5.81
N SER A 32 4.22 14.49 -6.85
CA SER A 32 4.15 15.00 -8.22
C SER A 32 4.21 13.81 -9.17
N GLY A 33 3.04 13.37 -9.61
CA GLY A 33 2.88 12.22 -10.47
C GLY A 33 1.52 11.56 -10.26
N PRO A 34 1.19 10.56 -11.09
CA PRO A 34 0.05 9.69 -10.84
C PRO A 34 0.29 8.83 -9.60
N ASP A 35 -0.79 8.45 -8.94
CA ASP A 35 -0.76 7.42 -7.92
C ASP A 35 -0.43 6.06 -8.57
N ILE A 36 0.33 5.23 -7.86
CA ILE A 36 0.59 3.85 -8.28
C ILE A 36 -0.30 2.95 -7.46
N VAL A 37 -1.17 2.20 -8.14
CA VAL A 37 -2.04 1.19 -7.52
C VAL A 37 -1.39 -0.17 -7.72
N LEU A 38 -1.19 -0.90 -6.64
CA LEU A 38 -0.58 -2.22 -6.62
C LEU A 38 -1.56 -3.23 -6.03
N ASP A 39 -1.70 -4.38 -6.66
CA ASP A 39 -2.36 -5.53 -6.02
C ASP A 39 -1.45 -6.17 -4.95
N LEU A 40 -1.95 -7.16 -4.23
CA LEU A 40 -1.18 -7.81 -3.16
C LEU A 40 0.08 -8.52 -3.65
N ASP A 41 0.07 -9.07 -4.87
CA ASP A 41 1.24 -9.77 -5.43
C ASP A 41 2.34 -8.76 -5.80
N GLU A 42 1.94 -7.62 -6.38
CA GLU A 42 2.83 -6.51 -6.70
C GLU A 42 3.39 -5.83 -5.44
N VAL A 43 2.60 -5.75 -4.36
CA VAL A 43 3.03 -5.23 -3.06
C VAL A 43 4.22 -6.02 -2.51
N GLN A 44 4.22 -7.35 -2.65
CA GLN A 44 5.33 -8.18 -2.17
C GLN A 44 6.67 -7.78 -2.79
N ALA A 45 6.67 -7.35 -4.06
CA ALA A 45 7.88 -6.91 -4.75
C ALA A 45 8.43 -5.57 -4.21
N VAL A 46 7.58 -4.73 -3.61
CA VAL A 46 7.93 -3.38 -3.13
C VAL A 46 7.98 -3.26 -1.61
N LEU A 47 7.49 -4.26 -0.87
CA LEU A 47 7.55 -4.32 0.60
C LEU A 47 8.94 -4.03 1.19
N PRO A 48 10.06 -4.55 0.63
CA PRO A 48 11.39 -4.21 1.14
C PRO A 48 11.74 -2.72 1.04
N GLY A 49 11.15 -1.99 0.08
CA GLY A 49 11.29 -0.54 -0.06
C GLY A 49 10.40 0.21 0.93
N LEU A 50 9.13 -0.22 1.08
CA LEU A 50 8.19 0.33 2.05
C LEU A 50 8.70 0.19 3.48
N GLY A 51 9.28 -0.96 3.84
CA GLY A 51 9.86 -1.21 5.16
C GLY A 51 11.07 -0.33 5.51
N ARG A 52 11.64 0.40 4.54
CA ARG A 52 12.70 1.39 4.80
C ARG A 52 12.13 2.78 5.14
N LEU A 53 10.83 2.99 4.98
CA LEU A 53 10.19 4.25 5.31
C LEU A 53 10.03 4.36 6.84
N PRO A 54 10.45 5.47 7.46
CA PRO A 54 10.34 5.63 8.90
C PRO A 54 8.86 5.67 9.31
N GLY A 55 8.48 4.77 10.22
CA GLY A 55 7.12 4.68 10.75
C GLY A 55 6.11 3.96 9.85
N PHE A 56 6.56 3.25 8.81
CA PHE A 56 5.66 2.41 7.99
C PHE A 56 5.13 1.23 8.79
N ASP A 57 3.79 1.08 8.83
CA ASP A 57 3.12 -0.03 9.52
C ASP A 57 3.02 -1.25 8.57
N ALA A 58 4.06 -2.08 8.57
CA ALA A 58 4.07 -3.32 7.78
C ALA A 58 3.02 -4.33 8.26
N GLU A 59 2.78 -4.39 9.57
CA GLU A 59 1.76 -5.28 10.13
C GLU A 59 0.35 -4.90 9.70
N ALA A 60 0.09 -3.63 9.36
CA ALA A 60 -1.20 -3.22 8.79
C ALA A 60 -1.49 -3.89 7.45
N VAL A 61 -0.47 -4.18 6.63
CA VAL A 61 -0.64 -4.96 5.39
C VAL A 61 -1.07 -6.38 5.75
N ASP A 62 -0.36 -7.03 6.67
CA ASP A 62 -0.69 -8.40 7.10
C ASP A 62 -2.08 -8.49 7.73
N ARG A 63 -2.44 -7.53 8.59
CA ARG A 63 -3.78 -7.43 9.19
C ARG A 63 -4.84 -7.24 8.13
N ALA A 64 -4.58 -6.41 7.12
CA ALA A 64 -5.53 -6.20 6.03
C ALA A 64 -5.73 -7.46 5.18
N VAL A 65 -4.66 -8.18 4.86
CA VAL A 65 -4.72 -9.48 4.15
C VAL A 65 -5.49 -10.52 4.98
N ALA A 66 -5.26 -10.57 6.29
CA ALA A 66 -5.95 -11.51 7.19
C ALA A 66 -7.42 -11.13 7.48
N SER A 67 -7.77 -9.85 7.33
CA SER A 67 -9.08 -9.31 7.67
C SER A 67 -10.12 -9.62 6.59
N ARG A 68 -11.24 -10.25 7.00
CA ARG A 68 -12.46 -10.40 6.18
C ARG A 68 -13.40 -9.20 6.29
N ALA A 69 -12.91 -8.04 6.75
CA ALA A 69 -13.74 -6.85 6.93
C ALA A 69 -14.27 -6.31 5.59
N LYS A 70 -15.34 -5.52 5.67
CA LYS A 70 -15.94 -4.81 4.52
C LYS A 70 -14.99 -3.74 3.95
N ASP A 71 -15.39 -3.19 2.80
CA ASP A 71 -14.73 -2.09 2.09
C ASP A 71 -14.21 -0.99 3.01
N GLY A 72 -13.04 -0.44 2.71
CA GLY A 72 -12.42 0.59 3.53
C GLY A 72 -11.06 1.04 3.02
N VAL A 73 -10.58 2.14 3.60
CA VAL A 73 -9.26 2.73 3.32
C VAL A 73 -8.51 2.90 4.63
N GLN A 74 -7.25 2.48 4.66
CA GLN A 74 -6.36 2.62 5.81
C GLN A 74 -5.04 3.24 5.38
N VAL A 75 -4.59 4.27 6.10
CA VAL A 75 -3.25 4.85 5.87
C VAL A 75 -2.21 3.97 6.56
N LEU A 76 -1.25 3.46 5.78
CA LEU A 76 -0.12 2.65 6.28
C LEU A 76 1.09 3.50 6.63
N TRP A 77 1.22 4.66 5.97
CA TRP A 77 2.31 5.60 6.18
C TRP A 77 1.98 6.96 5.56
N ARG A 78 2.50 8.03 6.14
CA ARG A 78 2.46 9.40 5.60
C ARG A 78 3.74 10.13 5.99
N ARG A 79 4.28 10.95 5.08
CA ARG A 79 5.47 11.79 5.33
C ARG A 79 5.16 13.02 6.17
#